data_AF-A0A7R6PV96-F1
#
_entry.id   AF-A0A7R6PV96-F1
#
_cell.length_a   1.000
_cell.length_b   1.000
_cell.length_c   1.000
_cell.angle_alpha   90.00
_cell.angle_beta   90.00
_cell.angle_gamma   90.00
#
_symmetry.space_group_name_H-M   'P 1'
#
loop_
_entity.id
_entity.type
_entity.pdbx_description
1 polymer ?
#
loop_
_entity_poly.entity_id
_entity_poly.type
_entity_poly.pdbx_seq_one_letter_code
_entity_poly.pdbx_strand_id
1 'polypeptide(L)'
;MFLILASLFLIGCSPAWEEQPYEVYYIDGTKTLGHSLGEGAYIGRIDEPIHIETNEKYISVYACPYETCGFFYIDKIKDHKFANHDEFVYGPYTKGQFSALIKKLGLPIVSSM
;
A
#
# COMPACT_ATOMS: atom_id res chain seq x y z
N MET A 1 29.12 33.47 -24.45
CA MET A 1 27.75 32.95 -24.36
C MET A 1 27.81 31.69 -23.51
N PHE A 2 27.51 31.77 -22.22
CA PHE A 2 27.57 30.63 -21.30
C PHE A 2 26.38 29.70 -21.57
N LEU A 3 26.65 28.47 -22.01
CA LEU A 3 25.69 27.37 -22.07
C LEU A 3 25.35 26.97 -20.64
N ILE A 4 24.25 27.49 -20.09
CA ILE A 4 23.66 27.00 -18.86
C ILE A 4 22.93 25.70 -19.23
N LEU A 5 23.63 24.58 -19.06
CA LEU A 5 23.05 23.24 -19.12
C LEU A 5 22.16 23.09 -17.88
N ALA A 6 20.90 23.52 -18.00
CA ALA A 6 19.89 23.27 -17.01
C ALA A 6 19.59 21.76 -17.00
N SER A 7 20.31 21.01 -16.18
CA SER A 7 19.88 19.68 -15.77
C SER A 7 18.61 19.85 -14.95
N LEU A 8 17.47 19.92 -15.64
CA LEU A 8 16.18 19.54 -15.09
C LEU A 8 16.34 18.11 -14.61
N PHE A 9 16.71 17.96 -13.35
CA PHE A 9 16.46 16.74 -12.61
C PHE A 9 14.95 16.52 -12.74
N LEU A 10 14.56 15.65 -13.67
CA LEU A 10 13.24 15.06 -13.70
C LEU A 10 13.06 14.48 -12.30
N ILE A 11 12.27 15.19 -11.50
CA ILE A 11 11.83 14.75 -10.19
C ILE A 11 10.95 13.54 -10.51
N GLY A 12 11.58 12.38 -10.69
CA GLY A 12 10.85 11.13 -10.79
C GLY A 12 9.96 11.07 -9.57
N CYS A 13 8.66 10.91 -9.78
CA CYS A 13 7.72 10.75 -8.69
C CYS A 13 8.07 9.44 -7.99
N SER A 14 8.95 9.50 -6.98
CA SER A 14 9.23 8.35 -6.14
C SER A 14 7.94 7.97 -5.42
N PRO A 15 7.65 6.67 -5.27
CA PRO A 15 6.47 6.22 -4.55
C PRO A 15 6.53 6.71 -3.10
N ALA A 16 5.37 7.01 -2.51
CA ALA A 16 5.29 7.51 -1.14
C ALA A 16 5.73 6.44 -0.11
N TRP A 17 5.64 5.18 -0.50
CA TRP A 17 6.10 4.01 0.22
C TRP A 17 6.30 2.87 -0.79
N GLU A 18 7.30 2.02 -0.57
CA GLU A 18 7.62 0.92 -1.48
C GLU A 18 8.20 -0.27 -0.71
N GLU A 19 7.70 -1.47 -1.04
CA GLU A 19 8.33 -2.75 -0.79
C GLU A 19 7.96 -3.68 -1.95
N GLN A 20 8.86 -3.85 -2.92
CA GLN A 20 8.60 -4.64 -4.13
C GLN A 20 7.96 -6.01 -3.82
N PRO A 21 6.84 -6.37 -4.48
CA PRO A 21 6.22 -5.69 -5.63
C PRO A 21 5.14 -4.65 -5.25
N TYR A 22 5.05 -4.20 -4.00
CA TYR A 22 4.03 -3.29 -3.52
C TYR A 22 4.53 -1.84 -3.47
N GLU A 23 3.70 -0.92 -3.93
CA GLU A 23 4.02 0.50 -4.00
C GLU A 23 2.77 1.33 -3.66
N VAL A 24 2.99 2.49 -3.03
CA VAL A 24 1.98 3.54 -2.92
C VAL A 24 2.15 4.53 -4.05
N TYR A 25 1.15 4.62 -4.91
CA TYR A 25 1.10 5.51 -6.07
C TYR A 25 -0.12 6.45 -6.00
N TYR A 26 -0.16 7.42 -6.91
CA TYR A 26 -1.29 8.33 -7.08
C TYR A 26 -1.85 8.22 -8.50
N ILE A 27 -3.15 7.96 -8.64
CA ILE A 27 -3.89 8.07 -9.91
C ILE A 27 -5.11 8.94 -9.66
N ASP A 28 -5.31 9.96 -10.51
CA ASP A 28 -6.43 10.90 -10.42
C ASP A 28 -6.64 11.51 -9.03
N GLY A 29 -5.52 11.76 -8.32
CA GLY A 29 -5.52 12.34 -6.97
C GLY A 29 -5.83 11.36 -5.84
N THR A 30 -6.19 10.10 -6.15
CA THR A 30 -6.39 9.03 -5.17
C THR A 30 -5.05 8.37 -4.86
N LYS A 31 -4.73 8.24 -3.57
CA LYS A 31 -3.53 7.56 -3.10
C LYS A 31 -3.86 6.09 -2.90
N THR A 32 -3.14 5.18 -3.55
CA THR A 32 -3.46 3.74 -3.49
C THR A 32 -2.21 2.92 -3.21
N LEU A 33 -2.30 2.00 -2.26
CA LEU A 33 -1.37 0.88 -2.15
C LEU A 33 -1.78 -0.19 -3.17
N GLY A 34 -0.87 -0.58 -4.04
CA GLY A 34 -1.13 -1.63 -5.02
C GLY A 34 0.07 -2.51 -5.33
N HIS A 35 -0.19 -3.55 -6.11
CA HIS A 35 0.82 -4.46 -6.62
C HIS A 35 1.30 -3.96 -7.99
N SER A 36 2.58 -3.61 -8.08
CA SER A 36 3.26 -3.18 -9.30
C SER A 36 3.33 -4.31 -10.31
N LEU A 37 3.04 -3.98 -11.57
CA LEU A 37 3.21 -4.83 -12.74
C LEU A 37 4.46 -4.45 -13.56
N GLY A 38 5.16 -3.39 -13.15
CA GLY A 38 6.20 -2.72 -13.93
C GLY A 38 5.63 -1.65 -14.88
N GLU A 39 6.51 -0.80 -15.40
CA GLU A 39 6.19 0.23 -16.41
C GLU A 39 5.06 1.19 -15.98
N GLY A 40 4.93 1.46 -14.68
CA GLY A 40 3.89 2.34 -14.13
C GLY A 40 2.48 1.76 -14.15
N ALA A 41 2.33 0.46 -14.41
CA ALA A 41 1.06 -0.26 -14.30
C ALA A 41 0.92 -0.92 -12.93
N TYR A 42 -0.27 -0.85 -12.36
CA TYR A 42 -0.56 -1.35 -11.01
C TYR A 42 -1.90 -2.07 -10.96
N ILE A 43 -2.03 -3.00 -10.02
CA ILE A 43 -3.33 -3.48 -9.56
C ILE A 43 -3.54 -2.94 -8.15
N GLY A 44 -4.53 -2.06 -7.98
CA GLY A 44 -4.87 -1.49 -6.68
C GLY A 44 -5.22 -2.57 -5.66
N ARG A 45 -4.94 -2.30 -4.38
CA ARG A 45 -5.28 -3.17 -3.26
C ARG A 45 -6.06 -2.41 -2.19
N ILE A 46 -5.50 -1.31 -1.70
CA ILE A 46 -6.09 -0.51 -0.62
C ILE A 46 -5.97 0.97 -0.97
N ASP A 47 -7.11 1.65 -1.09
CA ASP A 47 -7.16 3.09 -1.30
C ASP A 47 -7.01 3.86 0.02
N GLU A 48 -6.44 5.05 -0.10
CA GLU A 48 -6.15 6.00 0.97
C GLU A 48 -5.42 5.39 2.18
N PRO A 49 -4.26 4.72 1.97
CA PRO A 49 -3.46 4.19 3.07
C PRO A 49 -2.86 5.34 3.89
N ILE A 50 -2.96 5.28 5.21
CA ILE A 50 -2.41 6.28 6.13
C ILE A 50 -1.11 5.76 6.75
N HIS A 51 -1.16 4.55 7.31
CA HIS A 51 0.00 3.88 7.89
C HIS A 51 0.13 2.47 7.33
N ILE A 52 1.37 2.08 7.02
CA ILE A 52 1.71 0.79 6.44
C ILE A 52 2.86 0.20 7.24
N GLU A 53 2.69 -1.04 7.68
CA GLU A 53 3.72 -1.81 8.37
C GLU A 53 3.78 -3.20 7.77
N THR A 54 4.97 -3.78 7.71
CA THR A 54 5.23 -5.00 6.93
C THR A 54 6.14 -5.97 7.68
N ASN A 55 5.93 -7.25 7.46
CA ASN A 55 6.86 -8.31 7.82
C ASN A 55 6.96 -9.31 6.66
N GLU A 56 7.73 -10.39 6.78
CA GLU A 56 7.95 -11.34 5.67
C GLU A 56 6.67 -11.87 5.00
N LYS A 57 5.55 -12.00 5.73
CA LYS A 57 4.31 -12.64 5.22
C LYS A 57 3.18 -11.67 4.97
N TYR A 58 3.14 -10.55 5.68
CA TYR A 58 1.96 -9.69 5.71
C TYR A 58 2.32 -8.22 5.59
N ILE A 59 1.42 -7.48 4.94
CA ILE A 59 1.36 -6.02 5.03
C ILE A 59 0.13 -5.69 5.87
N SER A 60 0.28 -4.87 6.90
CA SER A 60 -0.82 -4.32 7.69
C SER A 60 -0.98 -2.84 7.38
N VAL A 61 -2.22 -2.42 7.17
CA VAL A 61 -2.52 -1.06 6.72
C VAL A 61 -3.64 -0.50 7.57
N TYR A 62 -3.48 0.73 8.02
CA TYR A 62 -4.60 1.56 8.45
C TYR A 62 -4.93 2.53 7.29
N ALA A 63 -6.15 2.47 6.80
CA ALA A 63 -6.59 3.21 5.60
C ALA A 63 -8.03 3.71 5.76
N CYS A 64 -8.39 4.75 4.99
CA CYS A 64 -9.73 5.33 5.00
C CYS A 64 -10.36 5.38 3.59
N PRO A 65 -10.64 4.23 2.96
CA PRO A 65 -11.35 4.22 1.69
C PRO A 65 -12.74 4.82 1.87
N TYR A 66 -13.10 5.78 1.01
CA TYR A 66 -14.40 6.46 1.05
C TYR A 66 -14.78 7.03 2.43
N GLU A 67 -13.82 7.69 3.09
CA GLU A 67 -14.00 8.38 4.39
C GLU A 67 -14.28 7.45 5.59
N THR A 68 -14.30 6.12 5.40
CA THR A 68 -14.49 5.15 6.48
C THR A 68 -13.17 4.44 6.78
N CYS A 69 -12.62 4.73 7.96
CA CYS A 69 -11.33 4.19 8.36
C CYS A 69 -11.41 2.78 8.94
N GLY A 70 -10.43 1.95 8.59
CA GLY A 70 -10.34 0.58 9.06
C GLY A 70 -8.92 0.03 8.98
N PHE A 71 -8.73 -1.12 9.62
CA PHE A 71 -7.51 -1.89 9.52
C PHE A 71 -7.65 -2.98 8.46
N PHE A 72 -6.62 -3.16 7.68
CA PHE A 72 -6.54 -4.14 6.62
C PHE A 72 -5.25 -4.93 6.74
N TYR A 73 -5.21 -6.12 6.17
CA TYR A 73 -3.95 -6.78 5.87
C TYR A 73 -3.96 -7.46 4.50
N ILE A 74 -2.77 -7.60 3.91
CA ILE A 74 -2.53 -8.35 2.68
C ILE A 74 -1.67 -9.57 3.03
N ASP A 75 -2.05 -10.75 2.54
CA ASP A 75 -1.23 -11.97 2.63
C ASP A 75 -0.29 -12.05 1.42
N LYS A 76 0.99 -11.69 1.60
CA LYS A 76 1.98 -11.60 0.52
C LYS A 76 2.31 -12.94 -0.11
N ILE A 77 2.05 -14.05 0.60
CA ILE A 77 2.33 -15.40 0.10
C ILE A 77 1.25 -15.83 -0.88
N LYS A 78 0.01 -15.33 -0.69
CA LYS A 78 -1.13 -15.65 -1.54
C LYS A 78 -1.37 -14.62 -2.63
N ASP A 79 -1.14 -13.34 -2.35
CA ASP A 79 -1.33 -12.30 -3.35
C ASP A 79 -0.33 -12.43 -4.49
N HIS A 80 -0.77 -12.04 -5.68
CA HIS A 80 0.03 -12.07 -6.89
C HIS A 80 -0.55 -11.12 -7.94
N LYS A 81 0.27 -10.82 -8.96
CA LYS A 81 -0.07 -9.95 -10.10
C LYS A 81 -1.26 -10.36 -10.98
N PHE A 82 -1.91 -11.48 -10.69
CA PHE A 82 -3.10 -11.96 -11.42
C PHE A 82 -4.32 -12.12 -10.52
N ALA A 83 -4.17 -11.89 -9.22
CA ALA A 83 -5.27 -11.93 -8.28
C ALA A 83 -6.18 -10.73 -8.54
N ASN A 84 -7.47 -10.91 -8.29
CA ASN A 84 -8.38 -9.78 -8.32
C ASN A 84 -7.97 -8.75 -7.26
N HIS A 85 -8.39 -7.50 -7.45
CA HIS A 85 -7.89 -6.37 -6.66
C HIS A 85 -8.09 -6.51 -5.14
N ASP A 86 -9.07 -7.31 -4.70
CA ASP A 86 -9.45 -7.50 -3.30
C ASP A 86 -9.31 -8.95 -2.81
N GLU A 87 -8.91 -9.90 -3.66
CA GLU A 87 -8.98 -11.34 -3.38
C GLU A 87 -8.20 -11.74 -2.12
N PHE A 88 -7.06 -11.09 -1.89
CA PHE A 88 -6.19 -11.32 -0.73
C PHE A 88 -6.00 -10.06 0.12
N VAL A 89 -6.94 -9.12 0.00
CA VAL A 89 -7.05 -7.94 0.84
C VAL A 89 -8.13 -8.20 1.88
N TYR A 90 -7.75 -8.24 3.15
CA TYR A 90 -8.64 -8.60 4.23
C TYR A 90 -8.96 -7.38 5.09
N GLY A 91 -10.23 -7.00 5.14
CA GLY A 91 -10.73 -5.86 5.92
C GLY A 91 -11.99 -5.25 5.29
N PRO A 92 -12.47 -4.10 5.79
CA PRO A 92 -11.95 -3.39 6.96
C PRO A 92 -12.25 -4.12 8.27
N TYR A 93 -11.31 -4.04 9.21
CA TYR A 93 -11.47 -4.50 10.59
C TYR A 93 -11.50 -3.32 11.56
N THR A 94 -12.26 -3.47 12.65
CA THR A 94 -12.13 -2.61 13.83
C THR A 94 -10.80 -2.88 14.54
N LYS A 95 -10.35 -1.92 15.38
CA LYS A 95 -9.14 -2.07 16.20
C LYS A 95 -9.13 -3.35 17.04
N GLY A 96 -10.29 -3.72 17.62
CA GLY A 96 -10.43 -4.93 18.44
C GLY A 96 -10.26 -6.21 17.63
N GLN A 97 -10.94 -6.29 16.48
CA GLN A 97 -10.81 -7.43 15.55
C GLN A 97 -9.36 -7.57 15.04
N PHE A 98 -8.75 -6.45 14.65
CA PHE A 98 -7.38 -6.46 14.14
C PHE A 98 -6.36 -6.85 15.21
N SER A 99 -6.54 -6.40 16.46
CA SER A 99 -5.69 -6.80 17.59
C SER A 99 -5.72 -8.30 17.85
N ALA A 100 -6.87 -8.95 17.64
CA ALA A 100 -6.98 -10.40 17.74
C ALA A 100 -6.24 -11.11 16.58
N LEU A 101 -6.31 -10.55 15.37
CA LEU A 101 -5.60 -11.07 14.20
C LEU A 101 -4.08 -10.92 14.33
N ILE A 102 -3.58 -9.80 14.86
CA ILE A 102 -2.15 -9.60 15.18
C ILE A 102 -1.63 -10.78 16.00
N LYS A 103 -2.34 -11.15 17.08
CA LYS A 103 -1.93 -12.26 17.95
C LYS A 103 -2.04 -13.63 17.28
N LYS A 104 -3.07 -13.82 16.45
CA LYS A 104 -3.37 -15.12 15.82
C LYS A 104 -2.45 -15.43 14.64
N LEU A 105 -2.16 -14.44 13.81
CA LEU A 105 -1.45 -14.60 12.53
C LEU A 105 -0.03 -14.04 12.57
N GLY A 106 0.31 -13.24 13.58
CA GLY A 106 1.58 -12.51 13.62
C GLY A 106 1.60 -11.34 12.63
N LEU A 107 0.48 -10.61 12.49
CA LEU A 107 0.44 -9.40 11.66
C LEU A 107 1.35 -8.31 12.25
N PRO A 108 2.04 -7.51 11.41
CA PRO A 108 2.78 -6.36 11.89
C PRO A 108 1.82 -5.33 12.54
N ILE A 109 2.26 -4.69 13.63
CA ILE A 109 1.44 -3.75 14.38
C ILE A 109 1.43 -2.42 13.63
N VAL A 110 0.25 -1.92 13.26
CA VAL A 110 0.09 -0.62 12.59
C VAL A 110 -0.72 0.36 13.45
N SER A 111 -0.29 1.63 13.48
CA SER A 111 -0.97 2.71 14.24
C SER A 111 -2.21 3.20 13.49
N SER A 112 -3.22 3.66 14.25
CA SER A 112 -4.35 4.45 13.74
C SER A 112 -4.31 5.91 14.19
N MET A 113 -3.18 6.34 14.78
CA MET A 113 -2.91 7.67 15.31
C MET A 113 -1.71 8.27 14.60
#